data_AF-A0A6T8AN06-F1
#
_entry.id   AF-A0A6T8AN06-F1
#
_cell.length_a   1.000
_cell.length_b   1.000
_cell.length_c   1.000
_cell.angle_alpha   90.00
_cell.angle_beta   90.00
_cell.angle_gamma   90.00
#
_symmetry.space_group_name_H-M   'P 1'
#
loop_
_entity.id
_entity.type
_entity.pdbx_description
1 polymer ?
#
loop_
_entity_poly.entity_id
_entity_poly.type
_entity_poly.pdbx_seq_one_letter_code
_entity_poly.pdbx_strand_id
1 'polypeptide(L)'
;MTRVENPRKLAAAFALAVTAPTAVGHGWIARKGNESLFATLRRILPQVIQPECKGHRFRLKGKVSASEFNKAVQASCGFLCTRTRKKSLTRSAGNWLFCNRRWLSPADPADRARLEANHGALCGAFPEFRACPRPDFLACIADVVAAWAAVTRDAGGVARCSL
;
A
#
# COMPACT_ATOMS: atom_id res chain seq x y z
N MET A 1 0.27 -23.14 9.57
CA MET A 1 0.68 -21.73 9.73
C MET A 1 1.43 -21.29 8.49
N THR A 2 0.88 -20.37 7.69
CA THR A 2 1.55 -19.88 6.47
C THR A 2 2.70 -18.94 6.84
N ARG A 3 3.90 -19.29 6.38
CA ARG A 3 5.15 -18.56 6.63
C ARG A 3 5.58 -17.92 5.32
N VAL A 4 5.62 -16.59 5.29
CA VAL A 4 6.20 -15.88 4.14
C VAL A 4 7.71 -16.03 4.20
N GLU A 5 8.30 -16.68 3.19
CA GLU A 5 9.75 -16.89 3.12
C GLU A 5 10.51 -15.57 2.98
N ASN A 6 9.95 -14.60 2.24
CA ASN A 6 10.56 -13.29 2.06
C ASN A 6 9.56 -12.12 2.24
N PRO A 7 9.32 -11.70 3.50
CA PRO A 7 8.35 -10.64 3.81
C PRO A 7 8.70 -9.28 3.18
N ARG A 8 9.99 -9.01 2.94
CA ARG A 8 10.43 -7.76 2.29
C ARG A 8 10.11 -7.76 0.80
N LYS A 9 10.38 -8.87 0.10
CA LYS A 9 10.01 -9.01 -1.31
C LYS A 9 8.50 -8.94 -1.50
N LEU A 10 7.72 -9.58 -0.61
CA LEU A 10 6.26 -9.50 -0.64
C LEU A 10 5.78 -8.04 -0.51
N ALA A 11 6.31 -7.30 0.46
CA ALA A 11 5.93 -5.90 0.67
C ALA A 11 6.20 -5.02 -0.57
N ALA A 12 7.39 -5.14 -1.15
CA ALA A 12 7.77 -4.39 -2.36
C ALA A 12 6.93 -4.80 -3.57
N ALA A 13 6.75 -6.10 -3.81
CA ALA A 13 5.96 -6.62 -4.92
C ALA A 13 4.50 -6.17 -4.81
N PHE A 14 3.89 -6.26 -3.63
CA PHE A 14 2.54 -5.77 -3.39
C PHE A 14 2.42 -4.27 -3.67
N ALA A 15 3.33 -3.45 -3.14
CA ALA A 15 3.30 -2.00 -3.34
C ALA A 15 3.41 -1.62 -4.83
N LEU A 16 4.28 -2.30 -5.59
CA LEU A 16 4.42 -2.11 -7.03
C LEU A 16 3.22 -2.64 -7.83
N ALA A 17 2.56 -3.68 -7.34
CA ALA A 17 1.39 -4.29 -7.97
C ALA A 17 0.14 -3.39 -7.90
N VAL A 18 0.00 -2.58 -6.85
CA VAL A 18 -1.20 -1.76 -6.61
C VAL A 18 -0.99 -0.27 -6.89
N THR A 19 0.23 0.14 -7.24
CA THR A 19 0.56 1.54 -7.53
C THR A 19 1.32 1.71 -8.83
N ALA A 20 1.18 2.88 -9.45
CA ALA A 20 1.94 3.30 -10.61
C ALA A 20 2.74 4.57 -10.32
N PRO A 21 3.91 4.77 -10.97
CA PRO A 21 4.55 6.07 -11.03
C PRO A 21 3.60 7.12 -11.63
N THR A 22 3.71 8.36 -11.16
CA THR A 22 3.03 9.49 -11.79
C THR A 22 3.97 10.69 -11.86
N ALA A 23 4.01 11.32 -13.03
CA ALA A 23 4.78 12.55 -13.26
C ALA A 23 4.02 13.81 -12.81
N VAL A 24 2.71 13.69 -12.56
CA VAL A 24 1.86 14.80 -12.13
C VAL A 24 2.08 15.03 -10.63
N GLY A 25 2.37 16.28 -10.24
CA GLY A 25 2.78 16.71 -8.89
C GLY A 25 1.80 16.49 -7.73
N HIS A 26 0.89 15.52 -7.83
CA HIS A 26 -0.16 15.18 -6.87
C HIS A 26 -0.22 13.69 -6.53
N GLY A 27 0.76 12.89 -6.97
CA GLY A 27 0.86 11.49 -6.59
C GLY A 27 1.32 11.33 -5.14
N TRP A 28 0.38 11.11 -4.22
CA TRP A 28 0.69 10.73 -2.84
C TRP A 28 0.03 9.41 -2.48
N ILE A 29 0.73 8.61 -1.69
CA ILE A 29 0.21 7.39 -1.05
C ILE A 29 0.46 7.47 0.44
N ALA A 30 -0.53 7.10 1.24
CA ALA A 30 -0.40 7.06 2.68
C ALA A 30 0.66 6.03 3.12
N ARG A 31 1.57 6.45 4.01
CA ARG A 31 2.57 5.55 4.63
C ARG A 31 2.04 4.86 5.90
N LYS A 32 1.06 5.50 6.55
CA LYS A 32 0.37 5.02 7.76
C LYS A 32 -1.13 5.28 7.62
N GLY A 33 -1.92 4.80 8.58
CA GLY A 33 -3.38 4.94 8.56
C GLY A 33 -4.07 3.84 7.77
N ASN A 34 -5.40 3.94 7.70
CA ASN A 34 -6.27 2.92 7.11
C ASN A 34 -6.14 2.87 5.59
N GLU A 35 -5.76 3.98 4.96
CA GLU A 35 -5.56 4.12 3.52
C GLU A 35 -4.12 3.80 3.08
N SER A 36 -3.28 3.29 3.99
CA SER A 36 -1.90 2.92 3.67
C SER A 36 -1.78 1.60 2.93
N LEU A 37 -0.68 1.44 2.20
CA LEU A 37 -0.33 0.17 1.55
C LEU A 37 -0.29 -1.00 2.55
N PHE A 38 0.24 -0.79 3.75
CA PHE A 38 0.28 -1.82 4.78
C PHE A 38 -1.12 -2.20 5.29
N ALA A 39 -1.97 -1.21 5.57
CA ALA A 39 -3.34 -1.47 6.00
C ALA A 39 -4.14 -2.21 4.92
N THR A 40 -3.90 -1.88 3.66
CA THR A 40 -4.50 -2.56 2.51
C THR A 40 -4.02 -4.01 2.43
N LEU A 41 -2.72 -4.26 2.54
CA LEU A 41 -2.18 -5.62 2.60
C LEU A 41 -2.77 -6.41 3.76
N ARG A 42 -2.98 -5.78 4.93
CA ARG A 42 -3.60 -6.41 6.10
C ARG A 42 -5.05 -6.81 5.86
N ARG A 43 -5.81 -6.04 5.07
CA ARG A 43 -7.18 -6.40 4.67
C ARG A 43 -7.18 -7.61 3.74
N ILE A 44 -6.25 -7.66 2.79
CA ILE A 44 -6.16 -8.70 1.76
C ILE A 44 -5.57 -10.00 2.34
N LEU A 45 -4.53 -9.91 3.17
CA LEU A 45 -3.79 -11.04 3.73
C LEU A 45 -3.57 -10.89 5.24
N PRO A 46 -4.63 -10.92 6.07
CA PRO A 46 -4.49 -10.78 7.52
C PRO A 46 -3.56 -11.86 8.12
N GLN A 47 -3.52 -13.05 7.52
CA GLN A 47 -2.68 -14.16 7.96
C GLN A 47 -1.18 -13.91 7.80
N VAL A 48 -0.72 -13.00 6.93
CA VAL A 48 0.73 -12.74 6.76
C VAL A 48 1.21 -11.56 7.61
N ILE A 49 0.30 -10.87 8.28
CA ILE A 49 0.59 -9.69 9.09
C ILE A 49 0.94 -10.10 10.52
N GLN A 50 1.90 -9.38 11.10
CA GLN A 50 2.23 -9.55 12.50
C GLN A 50 1.13 -8.91 13.37
N PRO A 51 0.53 -9.64 14.33
CA PRO A 51 -0.44 -9.07 15.26
C PRO A 51 0.21 -7.94 16.07
N GLU A 52 -0.50 -6.82 16.22
CA GLU A 52 -0.06 -5.73 17.09
C GLU A 52 -0.38 -6.06 18.55
N CYS A 53 0.47 -6.86 19.20
CA CYS A 53 0.35 -7.09 20.63
C CYS A 53 0.90 -5.88 21.39
N LYS A 54 0.03 -5.17 22.12
CA LYS A 54 0.45 -4.14 23.06
C LYS A 54 1.36 -4.78 24.11
N GLY A 55 2.63 -4.38 24.17
CA GLY A 55 3.52 -4.68 25.30
C GLY A 55 4.61 -5.72 25.07
N HIS A 56 4.58 -6.56 24.02
CA HIS A 56 5.66 -7.54 23.80
C HIS A 56 6.21 -7.53 22.36
N ARG A 57 7.54 -7.41 22.26
CA ARG A 57 8.33 -7.45 21.01
C ARG A 57 8.44 -8.85 20.41
N PHE A 58 7.39 -9.68 20.48
CA PHE A 58 7.45 -11.00 19.85
C PHE A 58 7.32 -10.85 18.33
N ARG A 59 8.46 -10.81 17.64
CA ARG A 59 8.54 -10.96 16.19
C ARG A 59 8.24 -12.40 15.81
N LEU A 60 7.05 -12.64 15.28
CA LEU A 60 6.70 -13.91 14.67
C LEU A 60 7.50 -14.05 13.37
N LYS A 61 8.40 -15.04 13.31
CA LYS A 61 9.20 -15.32 12.11
C LYS A 61 8.26 -15.56 10.91
N GLY A 62 8.50 -14.84 9.82
CA GLY A 62 7.72 -14.96 8.58
C GLY A 62 6.40 -14.17 8.54
N LYS A 63 6.17 -13.26 9.49
CA LYS A 63 5.09 -12.25 9.42
C LYS A 63 5.66 -10.87 9.09
N VAL A 64 4.83 -10.01 8.51
CA VAL A 64 5.19 -8.64 8.10
C VAL A 64 4.67 -7.65 9.14
N SER A 65 5.55 -6.86 9.76
CA SER A 65 5.16 -5.69 10.54
C SER A 65 5.05 -4.42 9.68
N ALA A 66 4.32 -3.41 10.15
CA ALA A 66 4.21 -2.11 9.45
C ALA A 66 5.56 -1.43 9.21
N SER A 67 6.49 -1.59 10.16
CA SER A 67 7.84 -1.03 10.06
C SER A 67 8.67 -1.74 8.99
N GLU A 68 8.64 -3.08 8.96
CA GLU A 68 9.36 -3.87 7.96
C GLU A 68 8.77 -3.66 6.56
N PHE A 69 7.45 -3.59 6.45
CA PHE A 69 6.76 -3.27 5.20
C PHE A 69 7.24 -1.92 4.65
N ASN A 70 7.15 -0.86 5.45
CA ASN A 70 7.52 0.48 5.01
C ASN A 70 9.02 0.60 4.67
N LYS A 71 9.90 -0.10 5.40
CA LYS A 71 11.33 -0.17 5.08
C LYS A 71 11.56 -0.87 3.73
N ALA A 72 10.86 -1.97 3.48
CA ALA A 72 10.97 -2.71 2.22
C ALA A 72 10.45 -1.90 1.02
N VAL A 73 9.32 -1.21 1.18
CA VAL A 73 8.77 -0.33 0.14
C VAL A 73 9.71 0.84 -0.14
N GLN A 74 10.24 1.50 0.88
CA GLN A 74 11.19 2.59 0.70
C GLN A 74 12.53 2.14 0.09
N ALA A 75 12.97 0.91 0.38
CA ALA A 75 14.14 0.32 -0.23
C ALA A 75 13.88 -0.15 -1.68
N SER A 76 12.62 -0.28 -2.09
CA SER A 76 12.26 -0.63 -3.47
C SER A 76 12.30 0.60 -4.38
N CYS A 77 12.71 0.41 -5.63
CA CYS A 77 12.83 1.51 -6.57
C CYS A 77 11.48 2.23 -6.77
N GLY A 78 11.50 3.56 -6.63
CA GLY A 78 10.38 4.44 -7.00
C GLY A 78 9.40 4.80 -5.88
N PHE A 79 9.72 4.59 -4.60
CA PHE A 79 8.94 5.13 -3.49
C PHE A 79 9.74 6.17 -2.71
N LEU A 80 9.53 7.45 -3.03
CA LEU A 80 10.16 8.56 -2.32
C LEU A 80 9.31 8.97 -1.12
N CYS A 81 9.94 9.24 0.02
CA CYS A 81 9.24 9.68 1.23
C CYS A 81 9.26 11.22 1.32
N THR A 82 8.10 11.83 1.53
CA THR A 82 7.99 13.27 1.80
C THR A 82 7.19 13.52 3.07
N ARG A 83 7.44 14.67 3.71
CA ARG A 83 6.72 15.10 4.91
C ARG A 83 5.64 16.10 4.54
N THR A 84 4.42 15.87 5.03
CA THR A 84 3.30 16.81 4.88
C THR A 84 3.01 17.54 6.19
N ARG A 85 2.52 18.78 6.07
CA ARG A 85 1.95 19.57 7.17
C ARG A 85 0.44 19.79 7.01
N LYS A 86 -0.17 19.24 5.96
CA LYS A 86 -1.59 19.43 5.67
C LYS A 86 -2.44 18.64 6.67
N LYS A 87 -3.27 19.33 7.46
CA LYS A 87 -4.05 18.73 8.56
C LYS A 87 -4.88 17.51 8.14
N SER A 88 -5.56 17.58 6.99
CA SER A 88 -6.36 16.45 6.45
C SER A 88 -5.49 15.22 6.18
N LEU A 89 -4.36 15.37 5.48
CA LEU A 89 -3.42 14.28 5.23
C LEU A 89 -2.78 13.77 6.52
N THR A 90 -2.43 14.65 7.45
CA THR A 90 -1.82 14.23 8.72
C THR A 90 -2.77 13.44 9.60
N ARG A 91 -4.07 13.73 9.55
CA ARG A 91 -5.09 13.02 10.33
C ARG A 91 -5.30 11.59 9.84
N SER A 92 -5.29 11.37 8.53
CA SER A 92 -5.46 10.05 7.93
C SER A 92 -4.14 9.28 7.84
N ALA A 93 -3.11 9.88 7.24
CA ALA A 93 -1.88 9.19 6.86
C ALA A 93 -0.67 9.49 7.75
N GLY A 94 -0.83 10.36 8.75
CA GLY A 94 0.27 10.91 9.52
C GLY A 94 1.13 11.89 8.71
N ASN A 95 2.27 12.28 9.30
CA ASN A 95 3.11 13.33 8.73
C ASN A 95 3.95 12.89 7.50
N TRP A 96 3.97 11.61 7.15
CA TRP A 96 4.85 11.06 6.11
C TRP A 96 4.04 10.34 5.04
N LEU A 97 4.34 10.62 3.78
CA LEU A 97 3.69 10.06 2.59
C LEU A 97 4.74 9.50 1.65
N PHE A 98 4.34 8.55 0.79
CA PHE A 98 5.10 8.25 -0.41
C PHE A 98 4.66 9.19 -1.53
N CYS A 99 5.60 9.82 -2.25
CA CYS A 99 5.32 10.70 -3.38
C CYS A 99 5.67 10.06 -4.74
N ASN A 100 5.24 10.72 -5.82
CA ASN A 100 5.40 10.31 -7.22
C ASN A 100 4.77 8.95 -7.56
N ARG A 101 3.79 8.55 -6.76
CA ARG A 101 3.02 7.32 -6.92
C ARG A 101 1.53 7.62 -6.82
N ARG A 102 0.74 6.89 -7.60
CA ARG A 102 -0.72 6.88 -7.50
C ARG A 102 -1.20 5.45 -7.30
N TRP A 103 -2.36 5.28 -6.67
CA TRP A 103 -3.06 4.01 -6.69
C TRP A 103 -3.49 3.70 -8.13
N LEU A 104 -3.43 2.42 -8.50
CA LEU A 104 -4.14 1.93 -9.67
C LEU A 104 -5.63 1.89 -9.34
N SER A 105 -6.48 2.40 -10.23
CA SER A 105 -7.92 2.49 -10.03
C SER A 105 -8.65 1.35 -10.76
N PRO A 106 -9.41 0.48 -10.05
CA PRO A 106 -10.24 -0.53 -10.71
C PRO A 106 -11.37 0.05 -11.60
N ALA A 107 -11.67 1.35 -11.46
CA ALA A 107 -12.66 2.03 -12.28
C ALA A 107 -12.12 2.42 -13.67
N ASP A 108 -10.80 2.54 -13.83
CA ASP A 108 -10.15 2.73 -15.13
C ASP A 108 -9.88 1.35 -15.77
N PRO A 109 -10.40 1.05 -16.97
CA PRO A 109 -10.20 -0.24 -17.62
C PRO A 109 -8.73 -0.66 -17.78
N ALA A 110 -7.82 0.28 -18.04
CA ALA A 110 -6.40 -0.01 -18.23
C ALA A 110 -5.72 -0.40 -16.89
N ASP A 111 -6.00 0.37 -15.84
CA ASP A 111 -5.54 0.08 -14.49
C ASP A 111 -6.14 -1.22 -13.95
N ARG A 112 -7.41 -1.49 -14.25
CA ARG A 112 -8.09 -2.73 -13.87
C ARG A 112 -7.41 -3.94 -14.50
N ALA A 113 -7.20 -3.94 -15.82
CA ALA A 113 -6.50 -5.03 -16.50
C ALA A 113 -5.11 -5.27 -15.91
N ARG A 114 -4.40 -4.18 -15.58
CA ARG A 114 -3.09 -4.25 -14.91
C ARG A 114 -3.18 -4.83 -13.50
N LEU A 115 -4.17 -4.43 -12.70
CA LEU A 115 -4.41 -4.97 -11.36
C LEU A 115 -4.72 -6.47 -11.40
N GLU A 116 -5.51 -6.92 -12.38
CA GLU A 116 -5.84 -8.33 -12.57
C GLU A 116 -4.60 -9.14 -12.95
N ALA A 117 -3.78 -8.65 -13.88
CA ALA A 117 -2.50 -9.27 -14.24
C ALA A 117 -1.53 -9.32 -13.06
N ASN A 118 -1.43 -8.22 -12.30
CA ASN A 118 -0.58 -8.12 -11.11
C ASN A 118 -1.05 -9.07 -10.00
N HIS A 119 -2.36 -9.25 -9.81
CA HIS A 119 -2.89 -10.24 -8.85
C HIS A 119 -2.50 -11.66 -9.24
N GLY A 120 -2.59 -12.00 -10.53
CA GLY A 120 -2.09 -13.28 -11.06
C GLY A 120 -0.59 -13.48 -10.79
N ALA A 121 0.22 -12.46 -11.05
CA ALA A 121 1.66 -12.49 -10.77
C ALA A 121 1.97 -12.65 -9.27
N LEU A 122 1.22 -11.95 -8.41
CA LEU A 122 1.33 -12.09 -6.95
C LEU A 122 0.95 -13.52 -6.51
N CYS A 123 -0.11 -14.11 -7.04
CA CYS A 123 -0.51 -15.49 -6.75
C CYS A 123 0.52 -16.55 -7.22
N GLY A 124 1.28 -16.23 -8.27
CA GLY A 124 2.38 -17.04 -8.76
C GLY A 124 3.64 -16.94 -7.88
N ALA A 125 4.00 -15.74 -7.47
CA ALA A 125 5.20 -15.48 -6.66
C ALA A 125 5.01 -15.72 -5.15
N PHE A 126 3.78 -15.55 -4.64
CA PHE A 126 3.43 -15.61 -3.23
C PHE A 126 2.11 -16.40 -3.08
N PRO A 127 2.18 -17.71 -2.80
CA PRO A 127 1.01 -18.57 -2.71
C PRO A 127 -0.07 -18.08 -1.73
N GLU A 128 0.29 -17.28 -0.73
CA GLU A 128 -0.64 -16.70 0.23
C GLU A 128 -1.70 -15.82 -0.42
N PHE A 129 -1.40 -15.17 -1.55
CA PHE A 129 -2.37 -14.35 -2.29
C PHE A 129 -3.53 -15.15 -2.88
N ARG A 130 -3.38 -16.48 -3.03
CA ARG A 130 -4.48 -17.35 -3.51
C ARG A 130 -5.64 -17.41 -2.52
N ALA A 131 -5.41 -17.06 -1.25
CA ALA A 131 -6.47 -16.94 -0.25
C ALA A 131 -7.36 -15.70 -0.44
N CYS A 132 -6.94 -14.74 -1.28
CA CYS A 132 -7.74 -13.58 -1.66
C CYS A 132 -8.12 -13.70 -3.14
N PRO A 133 -9.37 -14.11 -3.45
CA PRO A 133 -9.87 -14.15 -4.82
C PRO A 133 -9.72 -12.80 -5.52
N ARG A 134 -9.53 -12.85 -6.85
CA ARG A 134 -9.38 -11.64 -7.68
C ARG A 134 -10.49 -10.59 -7.46
N PRO A 135 -11.79 -10.96 -7.36
CA PRO A 135 -12.85 -9.98 -7.08
C PRO A 135 -12.63 -9.22 -5.77
N ASP A 136 -12.28 -9.93 -4.70
CA ASP A 136 -12.07 -9.35 -3.37
C ASP A 136 -10.83 -8.45 -3.34
N PHE A 137 -9.78 -8.85 -4.07
CA PHE A 137 -8.59 -8.02 -4.26
C PHE A 137 -8.97 -6.69 -4.92
N LEU A 138 -9.68 -6.73 -6.06
CA LEU A 138 -10.10 -5.52 -6.78
C LEU A 138 -11.04 -4.64 -5.94
N ALA A 139 -12.01 -5.25 -5.24
CA ALA A 139 -12.93 -4.53 -4.37
C ALA A 139 -12.19 -3.82 -3.23
N CYS A 140 -11.25 -4.51 -2.56
CA CYS A 140 -10.43 -3.90 -1.52
C CYS A 140 -9.60 -2.71 -2.03
N ILE A 141 -9.05 -2.79 -3.25
CA ILE A 141 -8.32 -1.66 -3.84
C ILE A 141 -9.29 -0.52 -4.18
N ALA A 142 -10.46 -0.81 -4.75
CA ALA A 142 -11.47 0.20 -5.07
C ALA A 142 -11.88 1.02 -3.84
N ASP A 143 -12.16 0.36 -2.71
CA ASP A 143 -12.49 1.02 -1.44
C ASP A 143 -11.40 2.00 -0.99
N VAL A 144 -10.14 1.55 -1.05
CA VAL A 144 -9.00 2.37 -0.61
C VAL A 144 -8.77 3.54 -1.56
N VAL A 145 -8.91 3.34 -2.87
CA VAL A 145 -8.82 4.43 -3.85
C VAL A 145 -9.91 5.48 -3.60
N ALA A 146 -11.16 5.06 -3.35
CA ALA A 146 -12.26 5.97 -3.06
C ALA A 146 -12.03 6.75 -1.76
N ALA A 147 -11.63 6.08 -0.68
CA ALA A 147 -11.31 6.72 0.59
C ALA A 147 -10.14 7.71 0.47
N TRP A 148 -9.09 7.32 -0.25
CA TRP A 148 -7.91 8.17 -0.44
C TRP A 148 -8.18 9.38 -1.33
N ALA A 149 -9.02 9.22 -2.36
CA ALA A 149 -9.47 10.33 -3.19
C ALA A 149 -10.22 11.39 -2.38
N ALA A 150 -11.04 10.98 -1.40
CA ALA A 150 -11.71 11.91 -0.49
C ALA A 150 -10.69 12.69 0.37
N VAL A 151 -9.75 11.98 1.01
CA VAL A 151 -8.70 12.58 1.84
C VAL A 151 -7.83 13.58 1.08
N THR A 152 -7.47 13.26 -0.16
CA THR A 152 -6.60 14.10 -1.00
C THR A 152 -7.33 15.29 -1.61
N ARG A 153 -8.63 15.16 -1.91
CA ARG A 153 -9.48 16.29 -2.35
C ARG A 153 -9.57 17.36 -1.26
N ASP A 154 -9.81 16.95 -0.02
CA ASP A 154 -9.90 17.84 1.15
C ASP A 154 -8.56 18.51 1.48
N ALA A 155 -7.45 17.93 1.02
CA ALA A 155 -6.11 18.49 1.20
C ALA A 155 -5.78 19.63 0.22
N GLY A 156 -6.69 20.00 -0.70
CA GLY A 156 -6.52 21.08 -1.67
C GLY A 156 -5.30 20.83 -2.54
N GLY A 157 -5.46 19.99 -3.57
CA GLY A 157 -4.43 19.38 -4.43
C GLY A 157 -3.46 20.31 -5.16
N VAL A 158 -2.78 21.20 -4.44
CA VAL A 158 -1.59 21.93 -4.88
C VAL A 158 -0.64 21.96 -3.69
N ALA A 159 0.29 21.03 -3.66
CA ALA A 159 1.54 21.22 -2.94
C ALA A 159 2.62 20.71 -3.88
N ARG A 160 3.34 21.64 -4.50
CA ARG A 160 4.56 21.31 -5.22
C ARG A 160 5.42 20.51 -4.24
N CYS A 161 5.80 19.30 -4.61
CA CYS A 161 6.95 18.68 -3.98
C CYS A 161 8.15 19.56 -4.33
N SER A 162 8.48 20.51 -3.46
CA SER A 162 9.78 21.15 -3.49
C SER A 162 10.78 20.04 -3.18
N LEU A 163 11.51 19.62 -4.22
CA LEU A 163 12.73 18.82 -4.12
C LEU A 163 13.75 19.56 -3.25
#